data_AF-A0AAD5G899-F1
#
_entry.id   AF-A0AAD5G899-F1
#
_cell.length_a   1.000
_cell.length_b   1.000
_cell.length_c   1.000
_cell.angle_alpha   90.00
_cell.angle_beta   90.00
_cell.angle_gamma   90.00
#
_symmetry.space_group_name_H-M   'P 1'
#
loop_
_entity.id
_entity.type
_entity.pdbx_description
1 polymer ?
#
loop_
_entity_poly.entity_id
_entity_poly.type
_entity_poly.pdbx_seq_one_letter_code
_entity_poly.pdbx_strand_id
1 'polypeptide(L)'
;MDYPLLVPNGTYTFTANSCVRCECNAANNWILNCEPAGIQLRNGGTCPSTQCAGTAFDLGNTTSDSPCSQSRCAYGGYGNSTIYTLLTSESTCPGGGNNNSSPSGNGSQGLRWNFVLAASFIALNLL
;
A
#
# COMPACT_ATOMS: atom_id res chain seq x y z
N MET A 1 24.14 -8.09 -3.29
CA MET A 1 22.75 -7.85 -2.90
C MET A 1 22.08 -7.07 -4.02
N ASP A 2 20.83 -7.36 -4.30
CA ASP A 2 19.97 -6.74 -5.32
C ASP A 2 19.07 -5.61 -4.74
N TYR A 3 19.54 -5.00 -3.65
CA TYR A 3 18.89 -3.88 -2.96
C TYR A 3 19.76 -2.61 -3.09
N PRO A 4 19.18 -1.40 -3.26
CA PRO A 4 17.74 -1.10 -3.41
C PRO A 4 17.18 -1.47 -4.78
N LEU A 5 15.95 -1.98 -4.81
CA LEU A 5 15.28 -2.41 -6.04
C LEU A 5 14.42 -1.26 -6.60
N LEU A 6 14.68 -0.86 -7.84
CA LEU A 6 13.93 0.20 -8.52
C LEU A 6 12.89 -0.42 -9.46
N VAL A 7 11.61 -0.15 -9.19
CA VAL A 7 10.49 -0.63 -10.00
C VAL A 7 9.67 0.58 -10.47
N PRO A 8 9.49 0.77 -11.79
CA PRO A 8 8.64 1.84 -12.31
C PRO A 8 7.20 1.74 -11.80
N ASN A 9 6.52 2.88 -11.71
CA ASN A 9 5.12 2.95 -11.29
C ASN A 9 4.21 2.09 -12.19
N GLY A 10 3.37 1.28 -11.57
CA GLY A 10 2.40 0.42 -12.23
C GLY A 10 3.01 -0.84 -12.83
N THR A 11 4.29 -1.11 -12.54
CA THR A 11 5.01 -2.28 -13.03
C THR A 11 5.44 -3.19 -11.88
N TYR A 12 5.88 -4.39 -12.25
CA TYR A 12 6.45 -5.37 -11.33
C TYR A 12 7.73 -5.97 -11.90
N THR A 13 8.54 -6.53 -11.03
CA THR A 13 9.74 -7.30 -11.37
C THR A 13 9.85 -8.53 -10.50
N PHE A 14 10.60 -9.51 -10.97
CA PHE A 14 10.96 -10.71 -10.21
C PHE A 14 12.41 -10.64 -9.79
N THR A 15 12.68 -11.00 -8.54
CA THR A 15 14.04 -11.09 -7.98
C THR A 15 14.24 -12.36 -7.16
N ALA A 16 15.42 -12.54 -6.56
CA ALA A 16 15.77 -13.72 -5.77
C ALA A 16 15.51 -15.04 -6.54
N ASN A 17 16.01 -15.14 -7.77
CA ASN A 17 15.75 -16.27 -8.68
C ASN A 17 14.26 -16.52 -8.96
N SER A 18 13.48 -15.45 -9.12
CA SER A 18 12.03 -15.47 -9.33
C SER A 18 11.20 -15.94 -8.12
N CYS A 19 11.80 -15.98 -6.94
CA CYS A 19 11.09 -16.32 -5.69
C CYS A 19 10.30 -15.14 -5.10
N VAL A 20 10.66 -13.91 -5.46
CA VAL A 20 10.02 -12.70 -4.94
C VAL A 20 9.52 -11.86 -6.11
N ARG A 21 8.27 -11.43 -6.03
CA ARG A 21 7.67 -10.47 -6.96
C ARG A 21 7.58 -9.13 -6.24
N CYS A 22 8.12 -8.08 -6.84
CA CYS A 22 8.05 -6.72 -6.31
C CYS A 22 7.34 -5.80 -7.29
N GLU A 23 6.41 -4.98 -6.80
CA GLU A 23 5.68 -3.98 -7.54
C GLU A 23 5.79 -2.61 -6.87
N CYS A 24 5.64 -1.56 -7.67
CA CYS A 24 5.54 -0.19 -7.16
C CYS A 24 4.34 0.49 -7.82
N ASN A 25 3.49 1.10 -7.01
CA ASN A 25 2.30 1.80 -7.50
C ASN A 25 2.09 3.11 -6.73
N ALA A 26 1.85 4.21 -7.44
CA ALA A 26 1.53 5.49 -6.81
C ALA A 26 0.27 5.44 -5.92
N ALA A 27 -0.68 4.56 -6.22
CA ALA A 27 -1.85 4.33 -5.38
C ALA A 27 -1.51 3.76 -4.00
N ASN A 28 -0.33 3.13 -3.85
CA ASN A 28 0.18 2.62 -2.59
C ASN A 28 1.35 3.47 -2.07
N ASN A 29 1.20 4.80 -2.12
CA ASN A 29 2.15 5.78 -1.58
C ASN A 29 3.59 5.63 -2.10
N TRP A 30 3.78 5.11 -3.33
CA TRP A 30 5.11 4.83 -3.91
C TRP A 30 5.96 3.84 -3.10
N ILE A 31 5.32 3.06 -2.24
CA ILE A 31 5.97 2.05 -1.43
C ILE A 31 6.20 0.82 -2.30
N LEU A 32 7.45 0.35 -2.34
CA LEU A 32 7.78 -0.93 -2.97
C LEU A 32 7.09 -2.07 -2.20
N ASN A 33 6.27 -2.86 -2.89
CA ASN A 33 5.55 -4.00 -2.34
C ASN A 33 6.11 -5.29 -2.90
N CYS A 34 6.61 -6.15 -2.02
CA CYS A 34 7.21 -7.41 -2.40
C CYS A 34 6.49 -8.55 -1.68
N GLU A 35 6.23 -9.62 -2.41
CA GLU A 35 5.53 -10.80 -1.93
C GLU A 35 6.23 -12.07 -2.47
N PRO A 36 6.05 -13.22 -1.81
CA PRO A 36 6.49 -14.50 -2.36
C PRO A 36 5.80 -14.73 -3.71
N ALA A 37 6.57 -15.05 -4.75
CA ALA A 37 6.04 -15.20 -6.10
C ALA A 37 5.12 -16.43 -6.25
N GLY A 38 5.19 -17.40 -5.33
CA GLY A 38 4.44 -18.65 -5.40
C GLY A 38 4.84 -19.57 -6.56
N ILE A 39 5.98 -19.28 -7.21
CA ILE A 39 6.48 -20.01 -8.39
C ILE A 39 7.47 -21.08 -7.92
N GLN A 40 7.25 -22.33 -8.35
CA GLN A 40 8.23 -23.40 -8.18
C GLN A 40 9.38 -23.20 -9.18
N LEU A 41 10.64 -23.24 -8.72
CA LEU A 41 11.79 -23.13 -9.61
C LEU A 41 11.81 -24.32 -10.60
N ARG A 42 12.16 -24.04 -11.86
CA ARG A 42 12.15 -25.03 -12.95
C ARG A 42 12.97 -26.30 -12.68
N ASN A 43 13.98 -26.22 -11.79
CA ASN A 43 14.85 -27.34 -11.45
C ASN A 43 14.39 -28.13 -10.21
N GLY A 44 13.14 -27.94 -9.76
CA GLY A 44 12.64 -28.55 -8.52
C GLY A 44 13.22 -27.94 -7.24
N GLY A 45 13.95 -26.84 -7.37
CA GLY A 45 14.43 -26.07 -6.22
C GLY A 45 13.28 -25.41 -5.47
N THR A 46 13.43 -25.26 -4.15
CA THR A 46 12.53 -24.50 -3.31
C THR A 46 13.05 -23.09 -3.11
N CYS A 47 12.13 -22.13 -3.00
CA CYS A 47 12.50 -20.77 -2.64
C CYS A 47 12.97 -20.72 -1.18
N PRO A 48 14.00 -19.91 -0.87
CA PRO A 48 14.36 -19.62 0.51
C PRO A 48 13.19 -19.01 1.27
N SER A 49 13.25 -19.07 2.61
CA SER A 49 12.21 -18.46 3.46
C SER A 49 12.06 -16.97 3.15
N THR A 50 10.81 -16.53 3.03
CA THR A 50 10.40 -15.13 2.87
C THR A 50 9.90 -14.51 4.18
N GLN A 51 10.05 -15.23 5.29
CA GLN A 51 9.59 -14.80 6.59
C GLN A 51 10.43 -13.62 7.12
N CYS A 52 9.78 -12.65 7.74
CA CYS A 52 10.46 -11.57 8.44
C CYS A 52 11.14 -12.07 9.70
N ALA A 53 12.43 -11.74 9.83
CA ALA A 53 13.24 -12.11 10.98
C ALA A 53 12.55 -11.73 12.30
N GLY A 54 12.41 -12.71 13.21
CA GLY A 54 11.78 -12.50 14.51
C GLY A 54 10.25 -12.45 14.50
N THR A 55 9.60 -12.76 13.38
CA THR A 55 8.13 -12.74 13.26
C THR A 55 7.60 -14.00 12.58
N ALA A 56 6.28 -14.22 12.67
CA ALA A 56 5.59 -15.26 11.90
C ALA A 56 5.13 -14.77 10.51
N PHE A 57 5.41 -13.51 10.15
CA PHE A 57 4.84 -12.87 8.96
C PHE A 57 5.78 -12.98 7.75
N ASP A 58 5.22 -13.35 6.61
CA ASP A 58 5.92 -13.32 5.32
C ASP A 58 5.99 -11.93 4.70
N LEU A 59 6.88 -11.79 3.72
CA LEU A 59 7.04 -10.61 2.88
C LEU A 59 5.70 -10.06 2.37
N GLY A 60 5.52 -8.74 2.50
CA GLY A 60 4.31 -8.05 2.06
C GLY A 60 3.21 -7.96 3.12
N ASN A 61 3.24 -8.82 4.15
CA ASN A 61 2.28 -8.72 5.25
C ASN A 61 2.52 -7.48 6.10
N THR A 62 1.40 -6.96 6.62
CA THR A 62 1.35 -5.82 7.54
C THR A 62 0.63 -6.21 8.82
N THR A 63 1.14 -5.73 9.95
CA THR A 63 0.57 -5.97 11.28
C THR A 63 0.38 -4.64 11.99
N SER A 64 -0.80 -4.44 12.59
CA SER A 64 -1.06 -3.30 13.45
C SER A 64 -0.47 -3.57 14.83
N ASP A 65 0.63 -2.88 15.18
CA ASP A 65 1.28 -3.05 16.49
C ASP A 65 0.59 -2.20 17.57
N SER A 66 -0.02 -1.09 17.17
CA SER A 66 -0.78 -0.18 18.03
C SER A 66 -1.90 0.50 17.22
N PRO A 67 -2.81 1.27 17.86
CA PRO A 67 -3.91 1.95 17.15
C PRO A 67 -3.45 2.86 16.01
N CYS A 68 -2.20 3.32 16.04
CA CYS A 68 -1.67 4.15 14.98
C CYS A 68 -0.22 3.85 14.58
N SER A 69 0.19 2.58 14.73
CA SER A 69 1.42 2.08 14.15
C SER A 69 1.14 0.77 13.43
N GLN A 70 1.73 0.66 12.25
CA GLN A 70 1.71 -0.57 11.47
C GLN A 70 3.14 -0.94 11.11
N SER A 71 3.50 -2.19 11.36
CA SER A 71 4.73 -2.78 10.88
C SER A 71 4.48 -3.57 9.62
N ARG A 72 5.47 -3.58 8.74
CA ARG A 72 5.42 -4.25 7.44
C ARG A 72 6.68 -5.08 7.23
N CYS A 73 6.49 -6.28 6.70
CA CYS A 73 7.59 -7.10 6.27
C CYS A 73 8.08 -6.68 4.87
N ALA A 74 9.21 -5.98 4.83
CA ALA A 74 9.81 -5.43 3.62
C ALA A 74 10.97 -6.29 3.11
N TYR A 75 11.24 -6.17 1.82
CA TYR A 75 12.35 -6.83 1.16
C TYR A 75 13.69 -6.12 1.43
N GLY A 76 14.64 -6.86 2.00
CA GLY A 76 15.99 -6.39 2.34
C GLY A 76 17.07 -6.80 1.34
N GLY A 77 16.73 -7.60 0.32
CA GLY A 77 17.65 -8.05 -0.73
C GLY A 77 17.87 -9.56 -0.75
N TYR A 78 18.68 -10.02 -1.69
CA TYR A 78 19.06 -11.40 -1.91
C TYR A 78 20.57 -11.53 -2.04
N GLY A 79 21.13 -12.50 -1.32
CA GLY A 79 22.54 -12.87 -1.39
C GLY A 79 22.81 -14.16 -0.65
N ASN A 80 23.89 -14.86 -1.03
CA ASN A 80 24.25 -16.17 -0.45
C ASN A 80 23.06 -17.15 -0.43
N SER A 81 22.27 -17.16 -1.50
CA SER A 81 21.05 -17.96 -1.62
C SER A 81 19.99 -17.72 -0.53
N THR A 82 20.05 -16.59 0.16
CA THR A 82 19.14 -16.20 1.24
C THR A 82 18.39 -14.93 0.86
N ILE A 83 17.09 -14.92 1.16
CA ILE A 83 16.25 -13.73 1.07
C ILE A 83 16.33 -13.00 2.42
N TYR A 84 16.80 -11.77 2.38
CA TYR A 84 16.84 -10.89 3.54
C TYR A 84 15.56 -10.08 3.62
N THR A 85 15.05 -9.94 4.84
CA THR A 85 13.79 -9.26 5.16
C THR A 85 14.04 -8.24 6.25
N LEU A 86 13.32 -7.12 6.20
CA LEU A 86 13.35 -6.06 7.21
C LEU A 86 11.93 -5.79 7.71
N LEU A 87 11.79 -5.58 9.01
CA LEU A 87 10.54 -5.06 9.56
C LEU A 87 10.60 -3.53 9.55
N THR A 88 9.68 -2.90 8.84
CA THR A 88 9.56 -1.43 8.76
C THR A 88 8.30 -1.00 9.49
N SER A 89 8.42 -0.10 10.44
CA SER A 89 7.28 0.44 11.20
C SER A 89 6.96 1.85 10.73
N GLU A 90 5.69 2.09 10.43
CA GLU A 90 5.17 3.39 9.99
C GLU A 90 4.07 3.85 10.96
N SER A 91 4.01 5.16 11.22
CA SER A 91 2.90 5.74 11.97
C SER A 91 1.75 6.05 11.03
N THR A 92 0.55 5.61 11.41
CA THR A 92 -0.70 5.90 10.70
C THR A 92 -1.52 6.99 11.40
N CYS A 93 -1.02 7.53 12.52
CA CYS A 93 -1.63 8.68 13.19
C CYS A 93 -1.55 9.90 12.25
N PRO A 94 -2.62 10.72 12.15
CA PRO A 94 -2.48 12.06 11.59
C PRO A 94 -1.38 12.77 12.37
N GLY A 95 -0.32 13.20 11.67
CA GLY A 95 0.71 14.02 12.30
C GLY A 95 0.01 15.19 12.98
N GLY A 96 0.32 15.41 14.26
CA GLY A 96 -0.19 16.54 15.02
C GLY A 96 0.25 17.84 14.35
N GLY A 97 -0.51 18.27 13.35
CA GLY A 97 -0.40 19.60 12.80
C GLY A 97 -0.75 20.52 13.95
N ASN A 98 0.25 21.20 14.49
CA ASN A 98 0.10 22.32 15.39
C ASN A 98 -0.53 23.49 14.62
N ASN A 99 -1.71 23.29 14.05
CA ASN A 99 -2.58 24.37 13.65
C ASN A 99 -3.39 24.69 14.90
N ASN A 100 -2.82 25.56 15.72
CA ASN A 100 -3.59 26.35 16.66
C ASN A 100 -4.65 27.11 15.85
N SER A 101 -5.79 26.49 15.66
CA SER A 101 -7.00 27.09 15.12
C SER A 101 -8.14 26.42 15.85
N SER A 102 -8.29 26.76 17.12
CA SER A 102 -9.57 26.63 17.81
C SER A 102 -10.65 27.32 16.98
N PRO A 103 -11.67 26.64 16.45
CA PRO A 103 -12.91 27.28 16.11
C PRO A 103 -13.76 27.21 17.37
N SER A 104 -13.58 28.17 18.27
CA SER A 104 -14.66 28.54 19.17
C SER A 104 -15.77 29.15 18.30
N GLY A 105 -16.75 28.33 17.90
CA GLY A 105 -17.83 28.78 17.03
C GLY A 105 -19.06 27.91 17.20
N ASN A 106 -19.88 28.24 18.20
CA ASN A 106 -21.29 27.88 18.22
C ASN A 106 -21.96 28.54 17.00
N GLY A 107 -22.48 27.76 16.06
CA GLY A 107 -23.16 28.27 14.88
C GLY A 107 -24.04 27.20 14.26
N SER A 108 -25.18 26.93 14.87
CA SER A 108 -26.30 26.30 14.19
C SER A 108 -26.86 27.25 13.13
N GLN A 109 -27.38 26.67 12.04
CA GLN A 109 -28.20 27.26 10.96
C GLN A 109 -27.46 27.68 9.68
N GLY A 110 -27.80 27.00 8.56
CA GLY A 110 -27.39 27.44 7.24
C GLY A 110 -27.59 26.48 6.06
N LEU A 111 -28.62 25.62 6.02
CA LEU A 111 -28.97 24.87 4.81
C LEU A 111 -29.88 25.72 3.91
N ARG A 112 -29.32 26.31 2.84
CA ARG A 112 -30.07 26.84 1.70
C ARG A 112 -29.33 26.54 0.40
N TRP A 113 -29.67 25.40 -0.23
CA TRP A 113 -29.24 25.04 -1.58
C TRP A 113 -30.39 25.30 -2.56
N ASN A 114 -30.22 26.27 -3.46
CA ASN A 114 -31.13 26.52 -4.57
C ASN A 114 -30.80 25.54 -5.72
N PHE A 115 -31.69 24.58 -6.00
CA PHE A 115 -31.63 23.76 -7.21
C PHE A 115 -32.36 24.49 -8.35
N VAL A 116 -31.61 24.97 -9.35
CA VAL A 116 -32.16 25.47 -10.61
C VAL A 116 -32.39 24.26 -11.52
N LEU A 117 -33.65 23.82 -11.66
CA LEU A 117 -34.05 22.79 -12.63
C LEU A 117 -34.36 23.45 -13.97
N ALA A 118 -33.42 23.33 -14.91
CA ALA A 118 -33.68 23.58 -16.33
C ALA A 118 -34.26 22.30 -16.96
N ALA A 119 -35.58 22.13 -16.92
CA ALA A 119 -36.28 21.08 -17.64
C ALA A 119 -36.65 21.60 -19.04
N SER A 120 -35.84 21.22 -20.03
CA SER A 120 -36.09 21.44 -21.44
C SER A 120 -37.27 20.57 -21.93
N PHE A 121 -38.23 21.23 -22.57
CA PHE A 121 -39.36 20.62 -23.25
C PHE A 121 -38.90 19.68 -24.37
N ILE A 122 -39.23 18.39 -24.28
CA ILE A 122 -39.42 17.54 -25.46
C ILE A 122 -40.75 16.81 -25.27
N ALA A 123 -41.82 17.47 -25.70
CA ALA A 123 -43.05 16.82 -26.07
C ALA A 123 -42.84 16.18 -27.45
N LEU A 124 -42.81 14.85 -27.53
CA LEU A 124 -43.45 14.08 -28.61
C LEU A 124 -43.35 12.57 -28.34
N ASN A 125 -44.52 11.91 -28.36
CA ASN A 125 -44.82 10.54 -28.80
C ASN A 125 -45.59 9.66 -27.80
N LEU A 126 -46.77 9.24 -28.30
CA LEU A 126 -47.53 8.00 -28.11
C LEU A 126 -48.81 8.02 -27.26
N LEU A 127 -49.90 7.90 -28.03
CA LEU A 127 -51.33 7.70 -27.77
C LEU A 127 -52.17 8.92 -27.39
#